data_AF-A0A960D819-F1
#
_entry.id   AF-A0A960D819-F1
#
_cell.length_a   1.000
_cell.length_b   1.000
_cell.length_c   1.000
_cell.angle_alpha   90.00
_cell.angle_beta   90.00
_cell.angle_gamma   90.00
#
_symmetry.space_group_name_H-M   'P 1'
#
loop_
_entity.id
_entity.type
_entity.pdbx_description
1 polymer ?
#
loop_
_entity_poly.entity_id
_entity_poly.type
_entity_poly.pdbx_seq_one_letter_code
_entity_poly.pdbx_strand_id
1 'polypeptide(L)'
;SDQICGPRQQVIISDLSMVYAGAEPPVTTVGNFFPPVLQRITIYSPTDADAAEKQTVLVLVATLARLYQPQPLSIGVVTQPRGATPPPFAPLTRSVVVEKGDTGVNVMSPGNPDAYLRVSGRGDALTAQASLFVNQLQTLVQTPGVRVDQAGAPATLSGDTLTFSQLRMNGRTDILKSASLSVGVDRAALGGGRVDSVQVHLLGDYTPVPKEDAASMVVRSNGIVVYRAALDNSGVVDATFELSNPTLGQRFGLDFALTYTPHESCGPLLVPIAFQIDPRSTVTITRGGPPLGGFSALPSEFDPTFMVAFDGSSPNQLSYAARVVGAIARLTSRQLTPQVVDLKTAVDANSGALIVARSSAIGQTSLSPPVGGDGTSVNVALPTELRANIDGGIGSIQSFADRSRDRTVVLVTTTSAWTLVDPLFDYIEGLNGGWSALTGDVLAAGAAGVPVNVAVRGADNVFLPPSQGWNRWVIIGVVVALAAAIAILAATLWSSRRRTNDADDVAAGSVPSPERQ
;
A
#
# COMPACT_ATOMS: atom_id res chain seq x y z
N SER A 1 -30.84 -34.47 -27.40
CA SER A 1 -31.45 -33.13 -27.26
C SER A 1 -30.61 -32.40 -26.25
N ASP A 2 -29.63 -31.65 -26.75
CA ASP A 2 -28.67 -30.88 -25.95
C ASP A 2 -29.39 -29.71 -25.27
N GLN A 3 -29.95 -29.96 -24.09
CA GLN A 3 -30.30 -28.86 -23.19
C GLN A 3 -29.05 -28.42 -22.47
N ILE A 4 -28.28 -27.54 -23.14
CA ILE A 4 -27.30 -26.69 -22.48
C ILE A 4 -28.08 -25.95 -21.39
N CYS A 5 -27.85 -26.28 -20.12
CA CYS A 5 -28.42 -25.54 -19.01
C CYS A 5 -28.08 -24.05 -19.26
N GLY A 6 -29.10 -23.20 -19.44
CA GLY A 6 -29.04 -21.89 -20.08
C GLY A 6 -27.94 -20.92 -19.58
N PRO A 7 -27.73 -19.81 -20.32
CA PRO A 7 -26.62 -18.89 -20.08
C PRO A 7 -26.64 -18.38 -18.63
N ARG A 8 -25.45 -18.09 -18.09
CA ARG A 8 -25.30 -17.46 -16.77
C ARG A 8 -26.25 -16.27 -16.69
N GLN A 9 -27.27 -16.32 -15.85
CA GLN A 9 -28.04 -15.11 -15.54
C GLN A 9 -27.09 -14.19 -14.76
N GLN A 10 -26.57 -13.17 -15.43
CA GLN A 10 -25.71 -12.17 -14.84
C GLN A 10 -26.57 -10.95 -14.50
N VAL A 11 -26.73 -10.69 -13.20
CA VAL A 11 -27.24 -9.41 -12.73
C VAL A 11 -26.04 -8.49 -12.59
N ILE A 12 -25.97 -7.45 -13.42
CA ILE A 12 -24.99 -6.37 -13.28
C ILE A 12 -25.69 -5.25 -12.53
N ILE A 13 -25.22 -4.97 -11.32
CA ILE A 13 -25.65 -3.80 -10.55
C ILE A 13 -24.60 -2.72 -10.78
N SER A 14 -24.96 -1.66 -11.49
CA SER A 14 -24.14 -0.45 -11.62
C SER A 14 -24.71 0.68 -10.74
N ASP A 15 -23.89 1.69 -10.47
CA ASP A 15 -24.32 2.96 -9.86
C ASP A 15 -24.99 2.82 -8.48
N LEU A 16 -24.57 1.82 -7.70
CA LEU A 16 -25.06 1.64 -6.33
C LEU A 16 -24.66 2.86 -5.49
N SER A 17 -25.67 3.61 -5.03
CA SER A 17 -25.47 4.74 -4.11
C SER A 17 -26.15 4.45 -2.77
N MET A 18 -25.47 4.80 -1.69
CA MET A 18 -26.02 4.79 -0.33
C MET A 18 -26.16 6.22 0.15
N VAL A 19 -27.37 6.62 0.50
CA VAL A 19 -27.65 7.91 1.12
C VAL A 19 -27.80 7.69 2.62
N TYR A 20 -26.94 8.31 3.41
CA TYR A 20 -27.02 8.31 4.86
C TYR A 20 -27.75 9.58 5.31
N ALA A 21 -28.76 9.44 6.17
CA ALA A 21 -29.45 10.54 6.83
C ALA A 21 -29.29 10.42 8.34
N GLY A 22 -28.98 11.53 9.01
CA GLY A 22 -28.79 11.58 10.47
C GLY A 22 -27.79 12.65 10.88
N ALA A 23 -27.77 12.97 12.18
CA ALA A 23 -26.73 13.79 12.78
C ALA A 23 -25.60 12.88 13.29
N GLU A 24 -24.36 13.31 13.08
CA GLU A 24 -23.21 12.64 13.67
C GLU A 24 -23.29 12.72 15.20
N PRO A 25 -23.22 11.60 15.93
CA PRO A 25 -23.25 11.62 17.39
C PRO A 25 -22.10 12.48 17.94
N PRO A 26 -22.35 13.28 18.99
CA PRO A 26 -21.31 14.11 19.57
C PRO A 26 -20.21 13.24 20.18
N VAL A 27 -18.97 13.68 20.01
CA VAL A 27 -17.79 13.03 20.59
C VAL A 27 -17.68 13.39 22.06
N THR A 28 -17.80 12.42 22.95
CA THR A 28 -17.84 12.64 24.41
C THR A 28 -16.82 11.79 25.17
N THR A 29 -16.31 10.72 24.56
CA THR A 29 -15.40 9.76 25.19
C THR A 29 -14.28 9.39 24.24
N VAL A 30 -13.18 8.86 24.78
CA VAL A 30 -12.11 8.30 23.93
C VAL A 30 -12.65 7.13 23.09
N GLY A 31 -13.56 6.33 23.64
CA GLY A 31 -14.15 5.18 22.96
C GLY A 31 -15.08 5.50 21.80
N ASN A 32 -15.74 6.67 21.78
CA ASN A 32 -16.56 7.11 20.64
C ASN A 32 -15.85 8.11 19.72
N PHE A 33 -14.58 8.45 19.99
CA PHE A 33 -13.83 9.44 19.21
C PHE A 33 -13.64 9.04 17.75
N PHE A 34 -13.32 7.77 17.50
CA PHE A 34 -13.13 7.22 16.16
C PHE A 34 -14.34 6.36 15.77
N PRO A 35 -15.35 6.93 15.06
CA PRO A 35 -16.52 6.16 14.62
C PRO A 35 -16.14 5.19 13.49
N PRO A 36 -16.99 4.18 13.20
CA PRO A 36 -16.73 3.21 12.14
C PRO A 36 -16.53 3.82 10.74
N VAL A 37 -17.11 5.00 10.49
CA VAL A 37 -17.04 5.70 9.20
C VAL A 37 -16.42 7.08 9.41
N LEU A 38 -15.29 7.32 8.76
CA LEU A 38 -14.63 8.63 8.68
C LEU A 38 -14.13 8.86 7.25
N GLN A 39 -14.15 10.12 6.83
CA GLN A 39 -13.54 10.56 5.57
C GLN A 39 -12.10 11.03 5.77
N ARG A 40 -11.82 11.73 6.87
CA ARG A 40 -10.48 12.31 7.12
C ARG A 40 -10.10 12.33 8.60
N ILE A 41 -8.83 12.06 8.88
CA ILE A 41 -8.20 12.37 10.16
C ILE A 41 -7.00 13.28 9.89
N THR A 42 -6.89 14.38 10.64
CA THR A 42 -5.70 15.24 10.63
C THR A 42 -4.98 15.10 11.97
N ILE A 43 -3.72 14.67 11.92
CA ILE A 43 -2.84 14.59 13.08
C ILE A 43 -1.95 15.83 13.10
N TYR A 44 -2.05 16.60 14.16
CA TYR A 44 -1.29 17.81 14.42
C TYR A 44 -0.09 17.47 15.29
N SER A 45 1.09 17.86 14.80
CA SER A 45 2.36 17.73 15.51
C SER A 45 2.94 19.13 15.78
N PRO A 46 3.62 19.36 16.90
CA PRO A 46 4.37 20.58 17.13
C PRO A 46 5.43 20.82 16.05
N THR A 47 5.68 22.08 15.70
CA THR A 47 6.78 22.48 14.80
C THR A 47 8.15 22.13 15.37
N ASP A 48 8.28 22.09 16.71
CA ASP A 48 9.47 21.70 17.46
C ASP A 48 9.42 20.22 17.92
N ALA A 49 8.72 19.36 17.18
CA ALA A 49 8.49 17.97 17.60
C ALA A 49 9.79 17.18 17.78
N ASP A 50 9.91 16.53 18.94
CA ASP A 50 11.01 15.62 19.26
C ASP A 50 10.82 14.23 18.59
N ALA A 51 11.78 13.33 18.80
CA ALA A 51 11.74 11.99 18.21
C ALA A 51 10.54 11.16 18.70
N ALA A 52 10.16 11.27 19.97
CA ALA A 52 9.04 10.52 20.53
C ALA A 52 7.69 11.04 19.99
N GLU A 53 7.55 12.36 19.82
CA GLU A 53 6.39 12.99 19.17
C GLU A 53 6.25 12.53 17.72
N LYS A 54 7.34 12.62 16.93
CA LYS A 54 7.37 12.13 15.53
C LYS A 54 7.05 10.65 15.42
N GLN A 55 7.63 9.82 16.29
CA GLN A 55 7.38 8.39 16.32
C GLN A 55 5.91 8.08 16.63
N THR A 56 5.34 8.75 17.62
CA THR A 56 3.94 8.56 18.02
C THR A 56 2.99 8.98 16.89
N VAL A 57 3.29 10.06 16.17
CA VAL A 57 2.54 10.44 14.96
C VAL A 57 2.58 9.31 13.92
N LEU A 58 3.75 8.78 13.59
CA LEU A 58 3.87 7.72 12.57
C LEU A 58 3.21 6.41 13.00
N VAL A 59 3.30 6.04 14.29
CA VAL A 59 2.59 4.88 14.85
C VAL A 59 1.07 5.06 14.75
N LEU A 60 0.54 6.25 15.06
CA LEU A 60 -0.88 6.54 14.92
C LEU A 60 -1.32 6.50 13.45
N VAL A 61 -0.52 7.04 12.52
CA VAL A 61 -0.79 6.95 11.07
C VAL A 61 -0.88 5.48 10.64
N ALA A 62 0.11 4.66 10.99
CA ALA A 62 0.10 3.23 10.69
C ALA A 62 -1.12 2.53 11.29
N THR A 63 -1.45 2.86 12.54
CA THR A 63 -2.59 2.28 13.25
C THR A 63 -3.90 2.65 12.55
N LEU A 64 -4.16 3.93 12.29
CA LEU A 64 -5.40 4.41 11.67
C LEU A 64 -5.56 3.90 10.23
N ALA A 65 -4.46 3.85 9.45
CA ALA A 65 -4.48 3.31 8.10
C ALA A 65 -4.90 1.85 8.06
N ARG A 66 -4.46 1.05 9.05
CA ARG A 66 -4.85 -0.35 9.25
C ARG A 66 -6.28 -0.49 9.77
N LEU A 67 -6.67 0.30 10.78
CA LEU A 67 -8.00 0.19 11.43
C LEU A 67 -9.15 0.43 10.46
N TYR A 68 -8.98 1.34 9.50
CA TYR A 68 -10.01 1.68 8.54
C TYR A 68 -9.91 0.88 7.23
N GLN A 69 -9.07 -0.16 7.13
CA GLN A 69 -9.09 -1.04 5.94
C GLN A 69 -10.43 -1.81 5.83
N PRO A 70 -11.01 -1.98 4.63
CA PRO A 70 -10.56 -1.46 3.32
C PRO A 70 -11.13 -0.07 2.96
N GLN A 71 -11.81 0.60 3.89
CA GLN A 71 -12.42 1.91 3.66
C GLN A 71 -11.35 2.99 3.36
N PRO A 72 -11.56 3.83 2.32
CA PRO A 72 -10.67 4.95 2.06
C PRO A 72 -10.80 6.00 3.19
N LEU A 73 -9.72 6.19 3.94
CA LEU A 73 -9.60 7.22 4.96
C LEU A 73 -8.47 8.18 4.56
N SER A 74 -8.72 9.47 4.42
CA SER A 74 -7.64 10.45 4.23
C SER A 74 -6.93 10.71 5.57
N ILE A 75 -5.62 10.51 5.65
CA ILE A 75 -4.84 10.80 6.87
C ILE A 75 -3.85 11.91 6.55
N GLY A 76 -4.06 13.09 7.12
CA GLY A 76 -3.16 14.23 7.00
C GLY A 76 -2.28 14.36 8.24
N VAL A 77 -1.03 14.80 8.05
CA VAL A 77 -0.16 15.24 9.14
C VAL A 77 0.25 16.68 8.90
N VAL A 78 -0.04 17.53 9.88
CA VAL A 78 0.18 18.98 9.81
C VAL A 78 1.01 19.42 11.01
N THR A 79 2.02 20.24 10.76
CA THR A 79 2.78 20.87 11.84
C THR A 79 2.13 22.18 12.27
N GLN A 80 2.06 22.43 13.57
CA GLN A 80 1.53 23.67 14.14
C GLN A 80 2.36 24.12 15.35
N PRO A 81 2.26 25.40 15.79
CA PRO A 81 2.85 25.81 17.05
C PRO A 81 2.34 24.96 18.21
N ARG A 82 3.21 24.62 19.15
CA ARG A 82 2.85 23.83 20.35
C ARG A 82 1.74 24.52 21.14
N GLY A 83 0.77 23.73 21.64
CA GLY A 83 -0.39 24.24 22.36
C GLY A 83 -1.44 24.96 21.50
N ALA A 84 -1.23 25.08 20.18
CA ALA A 84 -2.26 25.58 19.29
C ALA A 84 -3.47 24.64 19.26
N THR A 85 -4.68 25.21 19.29
CA THR A 85 -5.91 24.45 19.11
C THR A 85 -6.08 24.12 17.63
N PRO A 86 -6.35 22.84 17.26
CA PRO A 86 -6.64 22.51 15.88
C PRO A 86 -7.93 23.20 15.42
N PRO A 87 -8.09 23.46 14.12
CA PRO A 87 -9.35 23.98 13.59
C PRO A 87 -10.51 23.01 13.88
N PRO A 88 -11.75 23.53 14.04
CA PRO A 88 -12.95 22.69 14.21
C PRO A 88 -13.11 21.69 13.06
N PHE A 89 -13.65 20.51 13.36
CA PHE A 89 -13.79 19.45 12.38
C PHE A 89 -15.10 19.60 11.59
N ALA A 90 -15.04 19.30 10.29
CA ALA A 90 -16.23 19.09 9.47
C ALA A 90 -16.84 17.71 9.76
N PRO A 91 -18.11 17.45 9.41
CA PRO A 91 -18.70 16.12 9.56
C PRO A 91 -17.81 15.02 8.96
N LEU A 92 -17.75 13.86 9.62
CA LEU A 92 -16.90 12.71 9.24
C LEU A 92 -15.39 13.01 9.22
N THR A 93 -14.95 14.06 9.92
CA THR A 93 -13.53 14.36 10.10
C THR A 93 -13.13 14.40 11.57
N ARG A 94 -11.86 14.10 11.87
CA ARG A 94 -11.32 14.16 13.24
C ARG A 94 -9.97 14.84 13.29
N SER A 95 -9.73 15.55 14.39
CA SER A 95 -8.45 16.18 14.71
C SER A 95 -7.79 15.47 15.89
N VAL A 96 -6.52 15.10 15.74
CA VAL A 96 -5.69 14.50 16.80
C VAL A 96 -4.48 15.39 17.01
N VAL A 97 -4.16 15.76 18.25
CA VAL A 97 -2.95 16.49 18.61
C VAL A 97 -2.01 15.55 19.34
N VAL A 98 -0.77 15.42 18.86
CA VAL A 98 0.28 14.64 19.51
C VAL A 98 1.32 15.60 20.03
N GLU A 99 1.47 15.72 21.35
CA GLU A 99 2.43 16.66 21.93
C GLU A 99 2.93 16.20 23.30
N LYS A 100 4.13 16.62 23.67
CA LYS A 100 4.68 16.37 25.00
C LYS A 100 3.88 17.11 26.07
N GLY A 101 3.68 16.46 27.21
CA GLY A 101 2.88 17.02 28.29
C GLY A 101 2.58 15.99 29.38
N ASP A 102 1.48 16.21 30.09
CA ASP A 102 0.96 15.24 31.04
C ASP A 102 0.51 13.98 30.31
N THR A 103 0.84 12.82 30.87
CA THR A 103 0.65 11.54 30.19
C THR A 103 -0.83 11.19 30.14
N GLY A 104 -1.36 10.96 28.94
CA GLY A 104 -2.73 10.50 28.76
C GLY A 104 -3.27 10.69 27.34
N VAL A 105 -4.45 10.14 27.13
CA VAL A 105 -5.28 10.28 25.95
C VAL A 105 -6.57 10.96 26.40
N ASN A 106 -6.84 12.17 25.91
CA ASN A 106 -7.96 12.99 26.37
C ASN A 106 -8.74 13.58 25.20
N VAL A 107 -10.06 13.52 25.27
CA VAL A 107 -10.97 14.29 24.43
C VAL A 107 -11.11 15.68 25.02
N MET A 108 -10.64 16.67 24.27
CA MET A 108 -10.82 18.08 24.58
C MET A 108 -12.18 18.56 24.09
N SER A 109 -12.81 19.50 24.79
CA SER A 109 -14.15 20.03 24.48
C SER A 109 -15.24 18.96 24.22
N PRO A 110 -15.36 17.89 25.05
CA PRO A 110 -16.31 16.82 24.79
C PRO A 110 -17.75 17.34 24.65
N GLY A 111 -18.49 16.82 23.67
CA GLY A 111 -19.84 17.23 23.33
C GLY A 111 -19.94 18.40 22.34
N ASN A 112 -18.82 19.04 21.98
CA ASN A 112 -18.81 20.22 21.13
C ASN A 112 -18.24 19.94 19.72
N PRO A 113 -18.59 20.75 18.70
CA PRO A 113 -18.06 20.60 17.33
C PRO A 113 -16.55 20.84 17.17
N ASP A 114 -15.89 21.43 18.18
CA ASP A 114 -14.45 21.65 18.22
C ASP A 114 -13.70 20.55 19.00
N ALA A 115 -14.37 19.46 19.36
CA ALA A 115 -13.73 18.37 20.09
C ALA A 115 -12.55 17.74 19.32
N TYR A 116 -11.45 17.52 20.01
CA TYR A 116 -10.26 16.89 19.43
C TYR A 116 -9.60 15.95 20.43
N LEU A 117 -8.86 14.97 19.92
CA LEU A 117 -8.14 14.03 20.76
C LEU A 117 -6.74 14.55 21.00
N ARG A 118 -6.35 14.73 22.27
CA ARG A 118 -4.97 14.99 22.66
C ARG A 118 -4.31 13.70 23.14
N VAL A 119 -3.19 13.33 22.52
CA VAL A 119 -2.32 12.23 22.93
C VAL A 119 -1.03 12.86 23.45
N SER A 120 -0.77 12.73 24.75
CA SER A 120 0.34 13.40 25.40
C SER A 120 1.13 12.51 26.37
N GLY A 121 2.39 12.87 26.61
CA GLY A 121 3.35 12.11 27.40
C GLY A 121 4.78 12.61 27.20
N ARG A 122 5.79 11.86 27.64
CA ARG A 122 7.21 12.16 27.40
C ARG A 122 7.97 10.86 27.11
N GLY A 123 8.88 10.89 26.14
CA GLY A 123 9.65 9.70 25.75
C GLY A 123 8.74 8.49 25.51
N ASP A 124 9.12 7.34 26.06
CA ASP A 124 8.36 6.08 25.92
C ASP A 124 6.94 6.15 26.48
N ALA A 125 6.68 7.01 27.48
CA ALA A 125 5.33 7.17 28.03
C ALA A 125 4.35 7.77 27.00
N LEU A 126 4.82 8.60 26.06
CA LEU A 126 4.01 9.11 24.96
C LEU A 126 3.66 7.99 23.98
N THR A 127 4.64 7.19 23.57
CA THR A 127 4.42 6.07 22.65
C THR A 127 3.54 4.99 23.29
N ALA A 128 3.64 4.77 24.60
CA ALA A 128 2.76 3.87 25.34
C ALA A 128 1.27 4.29 25.26
N GLN A 129 0.96 5.58 25.20
CA GLN A 129 -0.43 6.05 25.04
C GLN A 129 -1.04 5.58 23.72
N ALA A 130 -0.25 5.54 22.64
CA ALA A 130 -0.70 5.06 21.34
C ALA A 130 -1.06 3.57 21.35
N SER A 131 -0.55 2.78 22.31
CA SER A 131 -0.84 1.36 22.42
C SER A 131 -2.34 1.07 22.64
N LEU A 132 -3.09 2.00 23.21
CA LEU A 132 -4.55 1.90 23.35
C LEU A 132 -5.22 1.65 21.98
N PHE A 133 -4.78 2.39 20.96
CA PHE A 133 -5.31 2.31 19.60
C PHE A 133 -4.70 1.13 18.83
N VAL A 134 -3.41 0.86 19.02
CA VAL A 134 -2.72 -0.28 18.40
C VAL A 134 -3.41 -1.60 18.77
N ASN A 135 -3.84 -1.74 20.02
CA ASN A 135 -4.52 -2.93 20.53
C ASN A 135 -6.05 -2.90 20.37
N GLN A 136 -6.61 -1.85 19.76
CA GLN A 136 -8.05 -1.69 19.54
C GLN A 136 -8.89 -1.65 20.84
N LEU A 137 -8.30 -1.21 21.95
CA LEU A 137 -8.95 -1.17 23.26
C LEU A 137 -9.58 0.18 23.59
N GLN A 138 -9.50 1.16 22.68
CA GLN A 138 -10.07 2.50 22.90
C GLN A 138 -11.58 2.44 23.20
N THR A 139 -12.30 1.47 22.65
CA THR A 139 -13.76 1.31 22.84
C THR A 139 -14.14 0.98 24.27
N LEU A 140 -13.21 0.52 25.11
CA LEU A 140 -13.45 0.30 26.55
C LEU A 140 -13.47 1.61 27.35
N VAL A 141 -12.89 2.69 26.80
CA VAL A 141 -12.73 3.97 27.48
C VAL A 141 -13.99 4.80 27.29
N GLN A 142 -14.98 4.55 28.14
CA GLN A 142 -16.27 5.25 28.18
C GLN A 142 -16.21 6.59 28.95
N THR A 143 -15.01 7.16 29.07
CA THR A 143 -14.73 8.45 29.73
C THR A 143 -14.02 9.41 28.76
N PRO A 144 -14.04 10.72 29.03
CA PRO A 144 -13.33 11.70 28.20
C PRO A 144 -11.81 11.53 28.19
N GLY A 145 -11.23 10.83 29.17
CA GLY A 145 -9.79 10.64 29.25
C GLY A 145 -9.37 9.32 29.89
N VAL A 146 -8.15 8.90 29.59
CA VAL A 146 -7.48 7.72 30.13
C VAL A 146 -5.96 7.92 30.16
N ARG A 147 -5.28 7.26 31.09
CA ARG A 147 -3.82 7.13 31.11
C ARG A 147 -3.44 5.67 30.90
N VAL A 148 -2.53 5.42 29.96
CA VAL A 148 -1.92 4.10 29.77
C VAL A 148 -0.63 4.04 30.56
N ASP A 149 -0.60 3.23 31.61
CA ASP A 149 0.58 3.07 32.47
C ASP A 149 1.65 2.16 31.84
N GLN A 150 1.19 1.15 31.09
CA GLN A 150 2.05 0.18 30.42
C GLN A 150 1.50 -0.09 29.02
N ALA A 151 2.39 -0.08 28.03
CA ALA A 151 2.03 -0.42 26.66
C ALA A 151 1.57 -1.88 26.57
N GLY A 152 0.38 -2.10 26.00
CA GLY A 152 -0.07 -3.43 25.60
C GLY A 152 0.59 -3.89 24.31
N ALA A 153 0.74 -5.20 24.13
CA ALA A 153 1.16 -5.81 22.88
C ALA A 153 0.20 -6.95 22.51
N PRO A 154 -0.20 -7.10 21.23
CA PRO A 154 -0.97 -8.26 20.81
C PRO A 154 -0.10 -9.52 20.89
N ALA A 155 -0.75 -10.68 21.01
CA ALA A 155 -0.05 -11.95 20.88
C ALA A 155 0.60 -12.04 19.49
N THR A 156 1.91 -12.23 19.46
CA THR A 156 2.64 -12.47 18.22
C THR A 156 2.41 -13.90 17.77
N LEU A 157 1.99 -14.07 16.51
CA LEU A 157 2.07 -15.38 15.86
C LEU A 157 3.56 -15.76 15.81
N SER A 158 3.89 -16.92 16.38
CA SER A 158 5.27 -17.40 16.48
C SER A 158 5.40 -18.73 15.73
N GLY A 159 6.59 -18.96 15.19
CA GLY A 159 6.90 -20.12 14.37
C GLY A 159 6.65 -19.89 12.88
N ASP A 160 7.02 -20.91 12.11
CA ASP A 160 6.95 -20.91 10.66
C ASP A 160 5.76 -21.72 10.13
N THR A 161 4.95 -22.32 11.00
CA THR A 161 3.70 -22.99 10.61
C THR A 161 2.51 -22.25 11.21
N LEU A 162 1.63 -21.75 10.36
CA LEU A 162 0.43 -21.01 10.72
C LEU A 162 -0.81 -21.73 10.20
N THR A 163 -1.88 -21.76 10.99
CA THR A 163 -3.16 -22.28 10.52
C THR A 163 -3.93 -21.23 9.73
N PHE A 164 -4.85 -21.68 8.87
CA PHE A 164 -5.77 -20.81 8.14
C PHE A 164 -6.67 -20.03 9.10
N SER A 165 -7.04 -20.58 10.26
CA SER A 165 -7.75 -19.84 11.32
C SER A 165 -6.93 -18.68 11.91
N GLN A 166 -5.63 -18.88 12.16
CA GLN A 166 -4.75 -17.82 12.65
C GLN A 166 -4.59 -16.70 11.61
N LEU A 167 -4.50 -17.08 10.33
CA LEU A 167 -4.42 -16.15 9.20
C LEU A 167 -5.78 -15.57 8.79
N ARG A 168 -6.88 -16.02 9.39
CA ARG A 168 -8.26 -15.65 8.99
C ARG A 168 -8.54 -15.93 7.51
N MET A 169 -7.97 -17.00 6.99
CA MET A 169 -8.19 -17.52 5.63
C MET A 169 -9.32 -18.54 5.64
N ASN A 170 -10.56 -18.07 5.65
CA ASN A 170 -11.75 -18.92 5.66
C ASN A 170 -12.56 -18.74 4.36
N GLY A 171 -13.24 -19.79 3.92
CA GLY A 171 -14.01 -19.75 2.69
C GLY A 171 -15.03 -20.87 2.57
N ARG A 172 -16.22 -20.52 2.08
CA ARG A 172 -17.32 -21.45 1.78
C ARG A 172 -18.08 -20.97 0.56
N THR A 173 -18.52 -21.90 -0.28
CA THR A 173 -19.34 -21.58 -1.45
C THR A 173 -20.23 -22.76 -1.83
N ASP A 174 -21.35 -22.47 -2.49
CA ASP A 174 -22.24 -23.47 -3.08
C ASP A 174 -21.98 -23.50 -4.60
N ILE A 175 -21.87 -24.70 -5.17
CA ILE A 175 -21.40 -24.92 -6.53
C ILE A 175 -22.53 -25.51 -7.35
N LEU A 176 -22.90 -24.80 -8.41
CA LEU A 176 -23.78 -25.28 -9.47
C LEU A 176 -23.16 -24.89 -10.82
N LYS A 177 -22.70 -25.87 -11.60
CA LYS A 177 -21.82 -25.69 -12.78
C LYS A 177 -20.43 -25.16 -12.44
N SER A 178 -20.36 -23.96 -11.86
CA SER A 178 -19.10 -23.30 -11.52
C SER A 178 -19.26 -22.34 -10.35
N ALA A 179 -18.28 -22.32 -9.45
CA ALA A 179 -18.14 -21.30 -8.42
C ALA A 179 -16.66 -20.90 -8.29
N SER A 180 -16.42 -19.72 -7.74
CA SER A 180 -15.08 -19.24 -7.40
C SER A 180 -15.03 -18.82 -5.94
N LEU A 181 -13.95 -19.19 -5.27
CA LEU A 181 -13.66 -18.80 -3.89
C LEU A 181 -12.23 -18.32 -3.82
N SER A 182 -11.98 -17.16 -3.20
CA SER A 182 -10.62 -16.64 -3.03
C SER A 182 -10.37 -16.40 -1.55
N VAL A 183 -9.24 -16.91 -1.05
CA VAL A 183 -8.76 -16.65 0.32
C VAL A 183 -7.31 -16.23 0.27
N GLY A 184 -6.89 -15.36 1.19
CA GLY A 184 -5.52 -14.89 1.21
C GLY A 184 -5.25 -13.86 2.28
N VAL A 185 -3.98 -13.54 2.44
CA VAL A 185 -3.46 -12.54 3.37
C VAL A 185 -2.34 -11.74 2.71
N ASP A 186 -2.00 -10.59 3.28
CA ASP A 186 -0.79 -9.88 2.90
C ASP A 186 0.47 -10.68 3.28
N ARG A 187 1.56 -10.54 2.52
CA ARG A 187 2.78 -11.32 2.77
C ARG A 187 3.37 -11.06 4.16
N ALA A 188 3.19 -9.85 4.72
CA ALA A 188 3.66 -9.56 6.07
C ALA A 188 2.87 -10.35 7.14
N ALA A 189 1.61 -10.71 6.89
CA ALA A 189 0.81 -11.55 7.79
C ALA A 189 1.39 -12.95 8.04
N LEU A 190 2.29 -13.44 7.18
CA LEU A 190 2.96 -14.73 7.31
C LEU A 190 4.03 -14.77 8.42
N GLY A 191 4.18 -13.71 9.21
CA GLY A 191 5.16 -13.66 10.30
C GLY A 191 6.47 -12.99 9.91
N GLY A 192 7.34 -12.77 10.91
CA GLY A 192 8.57 -12.01 10.79
C GLY A 192 9.61 -12.61 9.83
N GLY A 193 10.27 -11.74 9.06
CA GLY A 193 11.36 -12.10 8.16
C GLY A 193 10.91 -12.50 6.76
N ARG A 194 11.87 -12.53 5.82
CA ARG A 194 11.61 -12.81 4.40
C ARG A 194 11.11 -14.22 4.18
N VAL A 195 10.23 -14.36 3.19
CA VAL A 195 9.58 -15.62 2.79
C VAL A 195 10.18 -16.04 1.46
N ASP A 196 10.85 -17.19 1.42
CA ASP A 196 11.42 -17.76 0.19
C ASP A 196 10.43 -18.70 -0.51
N SER A 197 9.79 -19.59 0.28
CA SER A 197 8.74 -20.48 -0.20
C SER A 197 7.66 -20.70 0.87
N VAL A 198 6.51 -21.20 0.42
CA VAL A 198 5.39 -21.59 1.28
C VAL A 198 4.88 -22.97 0.87
N GLN A 199 4.83 -23.88 1.83
CA GLN A 199 4.09 -25.13 1.72
C GLN A 199 2.67 -24.93 2.25
N VAL A 200 1.67 -25.32 1.48
CA VAL A 200 0.27 -25.31 1.91
C VAL A 200 -0.18 -26.75 2.17
N HIS A 201 -0.70 -27.01 3.36
CA HIS A 201 -1.50 -28.21 3.66
C HIS A 201 -2.97 -27.81 3.68
N LEU A 202 -3.66 -28.07 2.58
CA LEU A 202 -5.06 -27.75 2.38
C LEU A 202 -5.94 -28.90 2.86
N LEU A 203 -6.81 -28.59 3.81
CA LEU A 203 -7.90 -29.42 4.27
C LEU A 203 -9.24 -28.77 3.86
N GLY A 204 -10.20 -29.58 3.44
CA GLY A 204 -11.54 -29.08 3.12
C GLY A 204 -12.59 -30.16 3.08
N ASP A 205 -13.84 -29.74 3.23
CA ASP A 205 -15.01 -30.60 3.17
C ASP A 205 -15.91 -30.17 2.02
N TYR A 206 -16.54 -31.14 1.36
CA TYR A 206 -17.52 -30.88 0.33
C TYR A 206 -18.64 -31.92 0.36
N THR A 207 -19.81 -31.57 -0.20
CA THR A 207 -20.90 -32.55 -0.35
C THR A 207 -20.41 -33.72 -1.22
N PRO A 208 -20.41 -34.97 -0.73
CA PRO A 208 -19.94 -36.12 -1.51
C PRO A 208 -20.58 -36.19 -2.90
N VAL A 209 -19.75 -36.39 -3.92
CA VAL A 209 -20.16 -36.36 -5.32
C VAL A 209 -20.56 -37.78 -5.74
N PRO A 210 -21.82 -38.00 -6.19
CA PRO A 210 -22.26 -39.28 -6.73
C PRO A 210 -21.40 -39.73 -7.91
N LYS A 211 -21.24 -41.05 -8.11
CA LYS A 211 -20.36 -41.60 -9.16
C LYS A 211 -20.75 -41.21 -10.59
N GLU A 212 -22.01 -40.90 -10.81
CA GLU A 212 -22.54 -40.50 -12.13
C GLU A 212 -22.36 -39.00 -12.39
N ASP A 213 -22.07 -38.22 -11.34
CA ASP A 213 -21.82 -36.78 -11.42
C ASP A 213 -20.32 -36.50 -11.56
N ALA A 214 -19.97 -35.31 -12.07
CA ALA A 214 -18.59 -34.89 -12.20
C ALA A 214 -18.35 -33.57 -11.47
N ALA A 215 -17.31 -33.53 -10.63
CA ALA A 215 -16.88 -32.30 -9.98
C ALA A 215 -15.36 -32.17 -10.01
N SER A 216 -14.87 -30.93 -10.05
CA SER A 216 -13.44 -30.65 -10.04
C SER A 216 -13.12 -29.38 -9.27
N MET A 217 -11.90 -29.36 -8.75
CA MET A 217 -11.31 -28.21 -8.08
C MET A 217 -9.97 -27.90 -8.73
N VAL A 218 -9.75 -26.63 -9.04
CA VAL A 218 -8.45 -26.09 -9.46
C VAL A 218 -8.09 -24.96 -8.50
N VAL A 219 -6.91 -25.05 -7.88
CA VAL A 219 -6.37 -24.01 -7.02
C VAL A 219 -5.29 -23.26 -7.77
N ARG A 220 -5.35 -21.93 -7.74
CA ARG A 220 -4.37 -21.04 -8.34
C ARG A 220 -3.77 -20.12 -7.30
N SER A 221 -2.53 -19.72 -7.50
CA SER A 221 -1.91 -18.61 -6.78
C SER A 221 -1.29 -17.66 -7.79
N ASN A 222 -1.66 -16.37 -7.73
CA ASN A 222 -1.25 -15.35 -8.71
C ASN A 222 -1.43 -15.81 -10.17
N GLY A 223 -2.55 -16.48 -10.45
CA GLY A 223 -2.93 -16.99 -11.78
C GLY A 223 -2.32 -18.33 -12.19
N ILE A 224 -1.28 -18.81 -11.47
CA ILE A 224 -0.60 -20.09 -11.73
C ILE A 224 -1.36 -21.23 -11.05
N VAL A 225 -1.64 -22.32 -11.77
CA VAL A 225 -2.27 -23.52 -11.19
C VAL A 225 -1.27 -24.25 -10.31
N VAL A 226 -1.61 -24.41 -9.04
CA VAL A 226 -0.74 -25.00 -8.01
C VAL A 226 -1.27 -26.35 -7.53
N TYR A 227 -2.57 -26.59 -7.68
CA TYR A 227 -3.20 -27.86 -7.38
C TYR A 227 -4.45 -28.08 -8.25
N ARG A 228 -4.78 -29.35 -8.52
CA ARG A 228 -6.02 -29.76 -9.19
C ARG A 228 -6.45 -31.14 -8.71
N ALA A 229 -7.74 -31.34 -8.53
CA ALA A 229 -8.32 -32.62 -8.16
C ALA A 229 -9.72 -32.80 -8.75
N ALA A 230 -10.10 -34.05 -9.01
CA ALA A 230 -11.51 -34.42 -9.11
C ALA A 230 -12.09 -34.53 -7.70
N LEU A 231 -13.32 -34.09 -7.51
CA LEU A 231 -14.06 -34.27 -6.26
C LEU A 231 -14.93 -35.53 -6.40
N ASP A 232 -14.88 -36.42 -5.42
CA ASP A 232 -15.46 -37.75 -5.48
C ASP A 232 -16.45 -38.02 -4.32
N ASN A 233 -16.74 -39.28 -4.03
CA ASN A 233 -17.68 -39.65 -2.98
C ASN A 233 -17.09 -39.60 -1.56
N SER A 234 -15.83 -39.20 -1.37
CA SER A 234 -15.19 -39.09 -0.05
C SER A 234 -15.70 -37.89 0.75
N GLY A 235 -16.06 -36.80 0.06
CA GLY A 235 -16.48 -35.54 0.69
C GLY A 235 -15.36 -34.76 1.37
N VAL A 236 -14.09 -35.16 1.18
CA VAL A 236 -12.94 -34.50 1.83
C VAL A 236 -11.81 -34.22 0.84
N VAL A 237 -11.10 -33.12 1.07
CA VAL A 237 -9.85 -32.76 0.40
C VAL A 237 -8.75 -32.75 1.44
N ASP A 238 -7.66 -33.48 1.17
CA ASP A 238 -6.41 -33.43 1.91
C ASP A 238 -5.27 -33.35 0.88
N ALA A 239 -4.64 -32.19 0.78
CA ALA A 239 -3.66 -31.91 -0.26
C ALA A 239 -2.49 -31.08 0.28
N THR A 240 -1.28 -31.40 -0.19
CA THR A 240 -0.08 -30.61 0.09
C THR A 240 0.56 -30.15 -1.22
N PHE A 241 0.90 -28.87 -1.31
CA PHE A 241 1.58 -28.30 -2.46
C PHE A 241 2.50 -27.14 -2.05
N GLU A 242 3.52 -26.88 -2.87
CA GLU A 242 4.54 -25.85 -2.64
C GLU A 242 4.33 -24.63 -3.54
N LEU A 243 4.63 -23.46 -3.00
CA LEU A 243 4.57 -22.16 -3.66
C LEU A 243 5.95 -21.51 -3.56
N SER A 244 6.66 -21.44 -4.69
CA SER A 244 8.00 -20.85 -4.76
C SER A 244 7.95 -19.34 -5.05
N ASN A 245 9.04 -18.63 -4.78
CA ASN A 245 9.24 -17.19 -4.89
C ASN A 245 8.55 -16.43 -6.06
N PRO A 246 8.45 -16.92 -7.33
CA PRO A 246 7.71 -16.18 -8.37
C PRO A 246 6.18 -16.16 -8.16
N THR A 247 5.63 -17.01 -7.29
CA THR A 247 4.21 -17.03 -6.92
C THR A 247 3.89 -16.17 -5.70
N LEU A 248 4.90 -15.60 -5.02
CA LEU A 248 4.73 -14.81 -3.80
C LEU A 248 4.84 -13.31 -4.11
N GLY A 249 3.74 -12.70 -4.52
CA GLY A 249 3.63 -11.25 -4.67
C GLY A 249 3.56 -10.50 -3.33
N GLN A 250 3.05 -9.25 -3.35
CA GLN A 250 2.75 -8.50 -2.12
C GLN A 250 1.70 -9.21 -1.23
N ARG A 251 0.91 -10.11 -1.82
CA ARG A 251 -0.12 -10.92 -1.16
C ARG A 251 0.07 -12.41 -1.44
N PHE A 252 -0.23 -13.20 -0.43
CA PHE A 252 -0.40 -14.64 -0.51
C PHE A 252 -1.89 -14.93 -0.71
N GLY A 253 -2.25 -15.53 -1.83
CA GLY A 253 -3.65 -15.81 -2.17
C GLY A 253 -3.81 -17.14 -2.88
N LEU A 254 -4.94 -17.79 -2.60
CA LEU A 254 -5.39 -19.02 -3.22
C LEU A 254 -6.77 -18.78 -3.83
N ASP A 255 -6.84 -18.91 -5.15
CA ASP A 255 -8.07 -18.81 -5.94
C ASP A 255 -8.53 -20.21 -6.32
N PHE A 256 -9.70 -20.59 -5.83
CA PHE A 256 -10.35 -21.87 -6.07
C PHE A 256 -11.36 -21.69 -7.19
N ALA A 257 -11.16 -22.42 -8.30
CA ALA A 257 -12.15 -22.61 -9.33
C ALA A 257 -12.77 -24.00 -9.16
N LEU A 258 -14.06 -24.02 -8.83
CA LEU A 258 -14.82 -25.23 -8.53
C LEU A 258 -15.83 -25.44 -9.65
N THR A 259 -15.98 -26.68 -10.11
CA THR A 259 -17.00 -27.05 -11.10
C THR A 259 -17.79 -28.25 -10.61
N TYR A 260 -19.09 -28.27 -10.91
CA TYR A 260 -19.96 -29.39 -10.61
C TYR A 260 -20.99 -29.57 -11.73
N THR A 261 -20.99 -30.75 -12.32
CA THR A 261 -21.86 -31.15 -13.44
C THR A 261 -22.62 -32.40 -13.01
N PRO A 262 -23.91 -32.28 -12.63
CA PRO A 262 -24.73 -33.43 -12.33
C PRO A 262 -25.10 -34.19 -13.61
N HIS A 263 -25.34 -35.49 -13.46
CA HIS A 263 -25.80 -36.39 -14.51
C HIS A 263 -27.24 -36.07 -14.96
N GLU A 264 -28.10 -35.75 -13.99
CA GLU A 264 -29.52 -35.52 -14.22
C GLU A 264 -29.78 -34.24 -15.03
N SER A 265 -30.75 -34.31 -15.95
CA SER A 265 -31.15 -33.19 -16.80
C SER A 265 -31.64 -31.97 -15.99
N CYS A 266 -31.34 -30.76 -16.48
CA CYS A 266 -31.58 -29.49 -15.78
C CYS A 266 -33.05 -29.36 -15.31
N GLY A 267 -33.32 -29.61 -14.02
CA GLY A 267 -34.65 -29.54 -13.42
C GLY A 267 -34.71 -28.58 -12.22
N PRO A 268 -35.91 -28.18 -11.75
CA PRO A 268 -36.08 -27.25 -10.63
C PRO A 268 -35.58 -27.80 -9.28
N LEU A 269 -35.25 -29.09 -9.22
CA LEU A 269 -34.75 -29.80 -8.04
C LEU A 269 -33.22 -30.01 -8.07
N LEU A 270 -32.48 -29.31 -8.93
CA LEU A 270 -31.02 -29.39 -8.92
C LEU A 270 -30.48 -28.81 -7.60
N VAL A 271 -29.83 -29.65 -6.81
CA VAL A 271 -29.23 -29.24 -5.53
C VAL A 271 -27.74 -28.93 -5.76
N PRO A 272 -27.24 -27.75 -5.35
CA PRO A 272 -25.81 -27.46 -5.41
C PRO A 272 -25.03 -28.32 -4.41
N ILE A 273 -23.76 -28.57 -4.70
CA ILE A 273 -22.84 -29.11 -3.70
C ILE A 273 -22.17 -27.96 -2.95
N ALA A 274 -21.93 -28.10 -1.65
CA ALA A 274 -21.19 -27.12 -0.87
C ALA A 274 -19.70 -27.50 -0.87
N PHE A 275 -18.82 -26.51 -0.84
CA PHE A 275 -17.39 -26.66 -0.56
C PHE A 275 -16.97 -25.68 0.53
N GLN A 276 -16.18 -26.15 1.48
CA GLN A 276 -15.69 -25.36 2.60
C GLN A 276 -14.22 -25.69 2.89
N ILE A 277 -13.42 -24.64 3.11
CA ILE A 277 -12.04 -24.78 3.55
C ILE A 277 -12.03 -25.04 5.06
N ASP A 278 -11.31 -26.07 5.50
CA ASP A 278 -11.16 -26.37 6.92
C ASP A 278 -10.15 -25.39 7.54
N PRO A 279 -10.52 -24.68 8.64
CA PRO A 279 -9.63 -23.76 9.34
C PRO A 279 -8.34 -24.38 9.90
N ARG A 280 -8.25 -25.72 9.97
CA ARG A 280 -7.06 -26.49 10.37
C ARG A 280 -6.02 -26.63 9.27
N SER A 281 -6.35 -26.25 8.02
CA SER A 281 -5.36 -26.11 6.94
C SER A 281 -4.16 -25.27 7.41
N THR A 282 -2.97 -25.57 6.94
CA THR A 282 -1.74 -24.89 7.38
C THR A 282 -0.94 -24.31 6.23
N VAL A 283 -0.15 -23.30 6.57
CA VAL A 283 0.91 -22.69 5.78
C VAL A 283 2.21 -22.90 6.54
N THR A 284 3.17 -23.59 5.95
CA THR A 284 4.54 -23.69 6.48
C THR A 284 5.48 -22.86 5.63
N ILE A 285 6.21 -21.95 6.26
CA ILE A 285 7.03 -20.93 5.62
C ILE A 285 8.49 -21.36 5.65
N THR A 286 9.16 -21.28 4.49
CA THR A 286 10.62 -21.34 4.42
C THR A 286 11.16 -19.91 4.45
N ARG A 287 11.89 -19.57 5.52
CA ARG A 287 12.48 -18.24 5.69
C ARG A 287 13.76 -18.08 4.87
N GLY A 288 13.98 -16.88 4.36
CA GLY A 288 15.21 -16.53 3.67
C GLY A 288 14.98 -15.78 2.36
N GLY A 289 16.00 -15.82 1.49
CA GLY A 289 16.04 -15.10 0.23
C GLY A 289 16.76 -13.74 0.32
N PRO A 290 17.17 -13.18 -0.83
CA PRO A 290 17.78 -11.85 -0.90
C PRO A 290 16.77 -10.76 -0.53
N PRO A 291 17.24 -9.55 -0.13
CA PRO A 291 16.35 -8.44 0.16
C PRO A 291 15.63 -8.01 -1.12
N LEU A 292 14.32 -7.81 -1.01
CA LEU A 292 13.51 -7.44 -2.16
C LEU A 292 13.64 -5.94 -2.47
N GLY A 293 13.83 -5.62 -3.75
CA GLY A 293 13.75 -4.26 -4.26
C GLY A 293 12.36 -3.93 -4.81
N GLY A 294 12.13 -2.66 -5.12
CA GLY A 294 10.91 -2.21 -5.77
C GLY A 294 9.74 -1.97 -4.83
N PHE A 295 8.68 -1.38 -5.35
CA PHE A 295 7.48 -1.04 -4.56
C PHE A 295 6.74 -2.28 -4.05
N SER A 296 6.88 -3.42 -4.72
CA SER A 296 6.31 -4.71 -4.34
C SER A 296 7.02 -5.46 -3.22
N ALA A 297 8.16 -4.95 -2.77
CA ALA A 297 8.84 -5.43 -1.58
C ALA A 297 8.04 -5.15 -0.29
N LEU A 298 7.21 -4.10 -0.30
CA LEU A 298 6.43 -3.64 0.84
C LEU A 298 5.02 -4.23 0.83
N PRO A 299 4.41 -4.47 2.00
CA PRO A 299 4.86 -4.09 3.35
C PRO A 299 5.86 -5.07 4.01
N SER A 300 6.10 -6.26 3.42
CA SER A 300 6.83 -7.35 4.07
C SER A 300 8.27 -7.03 4.49
N GLU A 301 8.99 -6.17 3.77
CA GLU A 301 10.38 -5.82 4.13
C GLU A 301 10.47 -4.81 5.29
N PHE A 302 9.34 -4.26 5.74
CA PHE A 302 9.24 -3.39 6.92
C PHE A 302 8.75 -4.13 8.18
N ASP A 303 8.61 -5.46 8.11
CA ASP A 303 7.83 -6.22 9.09
C ASP A 303 8.51 -6.41 10.47
N PRO A 304 7.78 -6.17 11.57
CA PRO A 304 6.85 -5.05 11.74
C PRO A 304 7.60 -3.75 12.07
N THR A 305 8.90 -3.81 12.34
CA THR A 305 9.71 -2.68 12.82
C THR A 305 10.70 -2.23 11.76
N PHE A 306 10.70 -0.94 11.46
CA PHE A 306 11.61 -0.32 10.49
C PHE A 306 12.00 1.07 10.98
N MET A 307 13.16 1.54 10.53
CA MET A 307 13.70 2.84 10.92
C MET A 307 13.09 3.94 10.06
N VAL A 308 12.88 5.11 10.65
CA VAL A 308 12.49 6.32 9.94
C VAL A 308 13.49 7.42 10.26
N ALA A 309 14.08 8.02 9.23
CA ALA A 309 15.04 9.08 9.41
C ALA A 309 14.75 10.31 8.56
N PHE A 310 15.16 11.45 9.09
CA PHE A 310 15.00 12.78 8.51
C PHE A 310 16.36 13.48 8.46
N ASP A 311 16.68 14.15 7.36
CA ASP A 311 17.89 15.00 7.28
C ASP A 311 17.66 16.45 7.76
N GLY A 312 16.41 16.80 8.11
CA GLY A 312 16.05 18.14 8.58
C GLY A 312 15.97 19.20 7.47
N SER A 313 16.08 18.83 6.20
CA SER A 313 16.14 19.77 5.07
C SER A 313 14.78 20.34 4.65
N SER A 314 13.67 19.84 5.21
CA SER A 314 12.32 20.34 4.96
C SER A 314 11.46 20.36 6.24
N PRO A 315 10.61 21.38 6.42
CA PRO A 315 9.64 21.40 7.51
C PRO A 315 8.55 20.32 7.37
N ASN A 316 8.30 19.81 6.16
CA ASN A 316 7.21 18.87 5.86
C ASN A 316 7.64 17.40 5.88
N GLN A 317 8.87 17.07 6.28
CA GLN A 317 9.38 15.69 6.18
C GLN A 317 8.56 14.68 6.98
N LEU A 318 8.04 15.06 8.15
CA LEU A 318 7.15 14.21 8.93
C LEU A 318 5.86 13.89 8.17
N SER A 319 5.32 14.87 7.42
CA SER A 319 4.13 14.67 6.57
C SER A 319 4.42 13.71 5.41
N TYR A 320 5.57 13.85 4.76
CA TYR A 320 6.00 12.91 3.72
C TYR A 320 6.19 11.49 4.24
N ALA A 321 6.87 11.33 5.38
CA ALA A 321 7.00 10.02 6.01
C ALA A 321 5.63 9.44 6.39
N ALA A 322 4.73 10.25 6.96
CA ALA A 322 3.39 9.82 7.30
C ALA A 322 2.60 9.36 6.07
N ARG A 323 2.67 10.04 4.93
CA ARG A 323 2.00 9.60 3.70
C ARG A 323 2.54 8.25 3.22
N VAL A 324 3.86 8.02 3.28
CA VAL A 324 4.45 6.70 2.95
C VAL A 324 4.01 5.62 3.95
N VAL A 325 4.16 5.87 5.24
CA VAL A 325 3.77 4.91 6.30
C VAL A 325 2.29 4.57 6.19
N GLY A 326 1.44 5.57 5.98
CA GLY A 326 0.01 5.39 5.77
C GLY A 326 -0.26 4.53 4.54
N ALA A 327 0.37 4.82 3.40
CA ALA A 327 0.19 4.07 2.17
C ALA A 327 0.60 2.59 2.30
N ILE A 328 1.73 2.32 2.97
CA ILE A 328 2.22 0.94 3.20
C ILE A 328 1.37 0.22 4.26
N ALA A 329 0.96 0.88 5.34
CA ALA A 329 0.13 0.30 6.38
C ALA A 329 -1.25 -0.14 5.87
N ARG A 330 -1.76 0.47 4.79
CA ARG A 330 -2.99 0.00 4.11
C ARG A 330 -2.82 -1.35 3.44
N LEU A 331 -1.60 -1.78 3.17
CA LEU A 331 -1.34 -3.05 2.47
C LEU A 331 -1.30 -4.24 3.42
N THR A 332 -1.26 -4.03 4.74
CA THR A 332 -1.13 -5.09 5.73
C THR A 332 -2.12 -4.99 6.87
N SER A 333 -2.54 -6.15 7.36
CA SER A 333 -3.31 -6.30 8.60
C SER A 333 -2.43 -6.24 9.86
N ARG A 334 -1.10 -6.27 9.73
CA ARG A 334 -0.16 -6.18 10.86
C ARG A 334 0.10 -4.74 11.26
N GLN A 335 0.33 -4.53 12.56
CA GLN A 335 0.78 -3.22 13.04
C GLN A 335 2.20 -2.96 12.54
N LEU A 336 2.37 -1.92 11.74
CA LEU A 336 3.70 -1.36 11.48
C LEU A 336 4.16 -0.50 12.66
N THR A 337 5.43 -0.62 13.02
CA THR A 337 6.07 0.02 14.18
C THR A 337 7.28 0.84 13.74
N PRO A 338 7.06 2.00 13.09
CA PRO A 338 8.14 2.90 12.69
C PRO A 338 8.92 3.37 13.92
N GLN A 339 10.26 3.39 13.82
CA GLN A 339 11.16 3.87 14.86
C GLN A 339 11.92 5.10 14.36
N VAL A 340 11.70 6.25 14.98
CA VAL A 340 12.35 7.50 14.53
C VAL A 340 13.77 7.55 15.09
N VAL A 341 14.75 7.61 14.18
CA VAL A 341 16.18 7.66 14.50
C VAL A 341 16.87 8.75 13.66
N ASP A 342 18.12 9.06 13.98
CA ASP A 342 18.94 9.94 13.14
C ASP A 342 19.32 9.25 11.83
N LEU A 343 19.70 10.05 10.82
CA LEU A 343 20.05 9.57 9.49
C LEU A 343 21.20 8.57 9.51
N LYS A 344 22.23 8.78 10.34
CA LYS A 344 23.37 7.88 10.41
C LYS A 344 22.94 6.52 10.97
N THR A 345 22.17 6.50 12.04
CA THR A 345 21.62 5.27 12.62
C THR A 345 20.75 4.52 11.62
N ALA A 346 19.89 5.21 10.86
CA ALA A 346 19.10 4.56 9.81
C ALA A 346 19.97 4.00 8.67
N VAL A 347 20.98 4.74 8.21
CA VAL A 347 21.95 4.25 7.21
C VAL A 347 22.74 3.06 7.76
N ASP A 348 23.06 3.06 9.05
CA ASP A 348 23.89 2.05 9.72
C ASP A 348 23.11 0.80 10.21
N ALA A 349 21.79 0.79 10.12
CA ALA A 349 20.96 -0.35 10.50
C ALA A 349 20.90 -1.47 9.44
N ASN A 350 20.52 -2.68 9.89
CA ASN A 350 20.17 -3.83 9.03
C ASN A 350 18.65 -4.05 8.91
N SER A 351 17.85 -3.29 9.66
CA SER A 351 16.39 -3.27 9.50
C SER A 351 16.01 -2.41 8.30
N GLY A 352 14.85 -2.68 7.71
CA GLY A 352 14.25 -1.81 6.70
C GLY A 352 14.21 -0.34 7.14
N ALA A 353 14.27 0.59 6.20
CA ALA A 353 14.31 2.01 6.50
C ALA A 353 13.44 2.84 5.55
N LEU A 354 12.76 3.84 6.10
CA LEU A 354 12.16 4.95 5.38
C LEU A 354 13.00 6.20 5.64
N ILE A 355 13.62 6.73 4.60
CA ILE A 355 14.47 7.91 4.71
C ILE A 355 13.82 9.04 3.92
N VAL A 356 13.63 10.19 4.58
CA VAL A 356 13.20 11.43 3.92
C VAL A 356 14.36 12.41 4.02
N ALA A 357 15.07 12.60 2.91
CA ALA A 357 16.27 13.40 2.87
C ALA A 357 16.52 13.97 1.48
N ARG A 358 17.25 15.08 1.38
CA ARG A 358 17.72 15.61 0.10
C ARG A 358 18.75 14.66 -0.51
N SER A 359 18.77 14.60 -1.84
CA SER A 359 19.66 13.71 -2.59
C SER A 359 21.15 13.95 -2.27
N SER A 360 21.55 15.21 -2.05
CA SER A 360 22.93 15.56 -1.68
C SER A 360 23.33 15.04 -0.29
N ALA A 361 22.41 14.95 0.67
CA ALA A 361 22.68 14.32 1.97
C ALA A 361 22.88 12.81 1.83
N ILE A 362 22.10 12.16 0.96
CA ILE A 362 22.26 10.73 0.64
C ILE A 362 23.59 10.44 -0.06
N GLY A 363 24.05 11.35 -0.93
CA GLY A 363 25.35 11.23 -1.60
C GLY A 363 26.56 11.19 -0.67
N GLN A 364 26.40 11.55 0.61
CA GLN A 364 27.44 11.45 1.65
C GLN A 364 27.38 10.14 2.44
N THR A 365 26.51 9.21 2.05
CA THR A 365 26.29 7.92 2.73
C THR A 365 26.73 6.75 1.86
N SER A 366 26.71 5.53 2.42
CA SER A 366 26.93 4.31 1.64
C SER A 366 25.70 3.87 0.84
N LEU A 367 24.57 4.56 0.95
CA LEU A 367 23.36 4.22 0.22
C LEU A 367 23.56 4.53 -1.26
N SER A 368 23.19 3.56 -2.10
CA SER A 368 23.14 3.73 -3.55
C SER A 368 21.68 3.67 -3.97
N PRO A 369 20.96 4.80 -4.11
CA PRO A 369 19.60 4.80 -4.64
C PRO A 369 19.59 4.62 -6.18
N PRO A 370 18.50 4.10 -6.76
CA PRO A 370 18.34 4.02 -8.22
C PRO A 370 18.49 5.35 -8.95
N VAL A 371 18.03 6.44 -8.34
CA VAL A 371 18.16 7.81 -8.85
C VAL A 371 18.74 8.70 -7.75
N GLY A 372 19.76 9.47 -8.08
CA GLY A 372 20.39 10.46 -7.22
C GLY A 372 20.80 11.71 -7.99
N GLY A 373 21.68 12.51 -7.41
CA GLY A 373 22.17 13.75 -8.01
C GLY A 373 22.11 14.95 -7.07
N ASP A 374 22.38 16.14 -7.62
CA ASP A 374 22.36 17.41 -6.91
C ASP A 374 22.00 18.56 -7.86
N GLY A 375 21.04 19.39 -7.45
CA GLY A 375 20.46 20.44 -8.28
C GLY A 375 19.85 19.89 -9.56
N THR A 376 20.39 20.32 -10.70
CA THR A 376 19.97 19.86 -12.03
C THR A 376 20.73 18.62 -12.52
N SER A 377 21.84 18.26 -11.86
CA SER A 377 22.56 17.03 -12.19
C SER A 377 21.82 15.85 -11.61
N VAL A 378 21.35 14.95 -12.47
CA VAL A 378 20.61 13.74 -12.10
C VAL A 378 21.39 12.53 -12.57
N ASN A 379 21.59 11.58 -11.67
CA ASN A 379 22.28 10.31 -11.92
C ASN A 379 21.29 9.16 -11.81
N VAL A 380 21.24 8.29 -12.81
CA VAL A 380 20.40 7.09 -12.83
C VAL A 380 21.31 5.86 -12.86
N ALA A 381 21.19 5.01 -11.85
CA ALA A 381 22.04 3.84 -11.60
C ALA A 381 21.68 2.64 -12.50
N LEU A 382 21.78 2.84 -13.81
CA LEU A 382 21.74 1.78 -14.82
C LEU A 382 23.08 1.02 -14.88
N PRO A 383 23.17 -0.16 -15.54
CA PRO A 383 24.43 -0.89 -15.70
C PRO A 383 25.59 -0.03 -16.26
N THR A 384 25.25 0.90 -17.15
CA THR A 384 26.08 2.06 -17.48
C THR A 384 25.38 3.29 -16.95
N GLU A 385 25.97 3.96 -15.97
CA GLU A 385 25.35 5.11 -15.29
C GLU A 385 24.93 6.19 -16.30
N LEU A 386 23.64 6.56 -16.28
CA LEU A 386 23.12 7.67 -17.07
C LEU A 386 23.22 8.93 -16.22
N ARG A 387 23.94 9.93 -16.73
CA ARG A 387 24.02 11.25 -16.14
C ARG A 387 23.30 12.24 -17.04
N ALA A 388 22.32 12.94 -16.48
CA ALA A 388 21.49 13.90 -17.20
C ALA A 388 21.50 15.25 -16.48
N ASN A 389 21.33 16.31 -17.25
CA ASN A 389 21.04 17.64 -16.72
C ASN A 389 19.54 17.90 -16.92
N ILE A 390 18.80 17.99 -15.81
CA ILE A 390 17.35 18.21 -15.80
C ILE A 390 17.09 19.55 -15.11
N ASP A 391 16.70 20.54 -15.92
CA ASP A 391 16.39 21.87 -15.42
C ASP A 391 15.29 21.82 -14.35
N GLY A 392 15.53 22.52 -13.24
CA GLY A 392 14.63 22.51 -12.09
C GLY A 392 14.74 21.27 -11.19
N GLY A 393 15.52 20.25 -11.57
CA GLY A 393 15.71 19.02 -10.79
C GLY A 393 14.50 18.11 -10.75
N ILE A 394 14.55 17.10 -9.88
CA ILE A 394 13.49 16.08 -9.74
C ILE A 394 13.18 15.78 -8.27
N GLY A 395 11.91 15.50 -7.99
CA GLY A 395 11.46 14.79 -6.79
C GLY A 395 11.30 13.30 -7.10
N SER A 396 11.58 12.44 -6.13
CA SER A 396 11.38 10.99 -6.28
C SER A 396 11.02 10.27 -4.99
N ILE A 397 10.23 9.21 -5.13
CA ILE A 397 10.01 8.15 -4.14
C ILE A 397 10.59 6.88 -4.73
N GLN A 398 11.48 6.22 -4.02
CA GLN A 398 12.22 5.05 -4.51
C GLN A 398 12.18 3.93 -3.48
N SER A 399 12.09 2.68 -3.93
CA SER A 399 12.15 1.49 -3.07
C SER A 399 13.19 0.53 -3.62
N PHE A 400 14.27 0.28 -2.89
CA PHE A 400 15.38 -0.52 -3.39
C PHE A 400 16.01 -1.41 -2.32
N ALA A 401 16.62 -2.50 -2.77
CA ALA A 401 17.39 -3.40 -1.92
C ALA A 401 18.78 -2.80 -1.64
N ASP A 402 19.10 -2.58 -0.37
CA ASP A 402 20.44 -2.32 0.12
C ASP A 402 21.10 -3.66 0.47
N ARG A 403 21.70 -4.28 -0.57
CA ARG A 403 22.33 -5.61 -0.45
C ARG A 403 23.50 -5.63 0.54
N SER A 404 24.14 -4.50 0.80
CA SER A 404 25.26 -4.42 1.74
C SER A 404 24.82 -4.61 3.19
N ARG A 405 23.55 -4.31 3.48
CA ARG A 405 22.92 -4.39 4.80
C ARG A 405 21.74 -5.35 4.85
N ASP A 406 21.56 -6.14 3.78
CA ASP A 406 20.55 -7.18 3.66
C ASP A 406 19.10 -6.72 3.95
N ARG A 407 18.72 -5.55 3.41
CA ARG A 407 17.44 -4.89 3.72
C ARG A 407 16.84 -4.13 2.54
N THR A 408 15.62 -3.61 2.73
CA THR A 408 14.96 -2.68 1.80
C THR A 408 14.91 -1.27 2.37
N VAL A 409 15.17 -0.29 1.50
CA VAL A 409 15.09 1.14 1.81
C VAL A 409 14.04 1.80 0.94
N VAL A 410 13.13 2.55 1.56
CA VAL A 410 12.30 3.53 0.88
C VAL A 410 12.92 4.90 1.06
N LEU A 411 13.20 5.59 -0.03
CA LEU A 411 13.78 6.92 -0.04
C LEU A 411 12.79 7.90 -0.66
N VAL A 412 12.39 8.92 0.11
CA VAL A 412 11.72 10.11 -0.41
C VAL A 412 12.75 11.22 -0.49
N THR A 413 13.02 11.68 -1.71
CA THR A 413 14.12 12.62 -1.96
C THR A 413 13.81 13.62 -3.08
N THR A 414 14.59 14.68 -3.12
CA THR A 414 14.62 15.67 -4.19
C THR A 414 16.06 16.07 -4.48
N THR A 415 16.37 16.36 -5.75
CA THR A 415 17.64 16.98 -6.13
C THR A 415 17.61 18.49 -5.96
N SER A 416 16.43 19.09 -5.86
CA SER A 416 16.23 20.55 -5.78
C SER A 416 15.16 20.92 -4.74
N ALA A 417 13.97 21.32 -5.17
CA ALA A 417 12.87 21.78 -4.33
C ALA A 417 12.01 20.61 -3.83
N TRP A 418 11.56 20.70 -2.57
CA TRP A 418 10.69 19.69 -1.96
C TRP A 418 9.27 19.69 -2.54
N THR A 419 8.83 20.79 -3.14
CA THR A 419 7.54 20.87 -3.85
C THR A 419 7.42 19.91 -5.04
N LEU A 420 8.56 19.38 -5.53
CA LEU A 420 8.56 18.35 -6.58
C LEU A 420 8.09 16.97 -6.08
N VAL A 421 8.05 16.77 -4.77
CA VAL A 421 7.62 15.50 -4.15
C VAL A 421 6.09 15.45 -4.01
N ASP A 422 5.43 16.59 -3.83
CA ASP A 422 3.98 16.65 -3.58
C ASP A 422 3.14 15.96 -4.69
N PRO A 423 3.41 16.18 -5.99
CA PRO A 423 2.65 15.51 -7.06
C PRO A 423 2.78 13.99 -7.05
N LEU A 424 3.87 13.44 -6.50
CA LEU A 424 4.10 12.00 -6.43
C LEU A 424 3.10 11.33 -5.48
N PHE A 425 2.85 11.96 -4.34
CA PHE A 425 1.89 11.45 -3.38
C PHE A 425 0.44 11.61 -3.86
N ASP A 426 0.12 12.73 -4.52
CA ASP A 426 -1.20 12.94 -5.10
C ASP A 426 -1.49 11.89 -6.20
N TYR A 427 -0.46 11.52 -6.96
CA TYR A 427 -0.55 10.41 -7.90
C TYR A 427 -0.79 9.07 -7.21
N ILE A 428 -0.05 8.74 -6.14
CA ILE A 428 -0.28 7.51 -5.36
C ILE A 428 -1.71 7.47 -4.82
N GLU A 429 -2.22 8.58 -4.27
CA GLU A 429 -3.57 8.66 -3.71
C GLU A 429 -4.67 8.55 -4.78
N GLY A 430 -4.40 8.96 -6.02
CA GLY A 430 -5.32 8.83 -7.15
C GLY A 430 -5.35 7.45 -7.81
N LEU A 431 -4.39 6.56 -7.53
CA LEU A 431 -4.36 5.22 -8.12
C LEU A 431 -5.39 4.28 -7.48
N ASN A 432 -6.07 3.50 -8.32
CA ASN A 432 -6.87 2.36 -7.87
C ASN A 432 -5.94 1.31 -7.23
N GLY A 433 -5.96 1.20 -5.91
CA GLY A 433 -5.06 0.35 -5.12
C GLY A 433 -3.87 1.11 -4.48
N GLY A 434 -3.72 2.41 -4.73
CA GLY A 434 -2.69 3.23 -4.13
C GLY A 434 -1.27 2.70 -4.37
N TRP A 435 -0.52 2.51 -3.29
CA TRP A 435 0.86 2.00 -3.35
C TRP A 435 0.98 0.65 -4.06
N SER A 436 0.00 -0.26 -3.93
CA SER A 436 0.11 -1.59 -4.54
C SER A 436 0.05 -1.56 -6.07
N ALA A 437 -0.45 -0.47 -6.65
CA ALA A 437 -0.51 -0.27 -8.10
C ALA A 437 0.83 0.22 -8.69
N LEU A 438 1.79 0.63 -7.84
CA LEU A 438 3.12 0.99 -8.29
C LEU A 438 3.91 -0.24 -8.73
N THR A 439 4.60 -0.09 -9.86
CA THR A 439 5.50 -1.08 -10.46
C THR A 439 6.94 -0.57 -10.48
N GLY A 440 7.94 -1.45 -10.55
CA GLY A 440 9.35 -1.02 -10.54
C GLY A 440 9.81 -0.51 -9.18
N ASP A 441 10.77 0.41 -9.17
CA ASP A 441 11.53 0.86 -8.00
C ASP A 441 11.65 2.39 -7.87
N VAL A 442 11.14 3.16 -8.83
CA VAL A 442 11.23 4.63 -8.83
C VAL A 442 9.93 5.26 -9.34
N LEU A 443 9.41 6.20 -8.56
CA LEU A 443 8.38 7.15 -8.95
C LEU A 443 8.99 8.54 -8.89
N ALA A 444 9.00 9.28 -10.01
CA ALA A 444 9.69 10.56 -10.10
C ALA A 444 8.89 11.61 -10.88
N ALA A 445 9.10 12.88 -10.56
CA ALA A 445 8.55 14.03 -11.28
C ALA A 445 9.57 15.17 -11.33
N GLY A 446 9.67 15.82 -12.48
CA GLY A 446 10.40 17.07 -12.64
C GLY A 446 9.50 18.30 -12.44
N ALA A 447 9.97 19.47 -12.87
CA ALA A 447 9.25 20.74 -12.72
C ALA A 447 7.84 20.78 -13.35
N ALA A 448 7.55 19.90 -14.33
CA ALA A 448 6.22 19.78 -14.92
C ALA A 448 5.19 19.13 -13.99
N GLY A 449 5.63 18.49 -12.90
CA GLY A 449 4.75 17.84 -11.92
C GLY A 449 4.03 16.59 -12.43
N VAL A 450 4.46 16.01 -13.56
CA VAL A 450 3.88 14.78 -14.12
C VAL A 450 4.65 13.56 -13.58
N PRO A 451 4.04 12.72 -12.73
CA PRO A 451 4.73 11.58 -12.15
C PRO A 451 4.92 10.45 -13.17
N VAL A 452 6.10 9.85 -13.15
CA VAL A 452 6.47 8.71 -13.99
C VAL A 452 6.96 7.58 -13.10
N ASN A 453 6.35 6.41 -13.28
CA ASN A 453 6.70 5.20 -12.55
C ASN A 453 7.56 4.28 -13.43
N VAL A 454 8.78 3.96 -12.99
CA VAL A 454 9.78 3.24 -13.78
C VAL A 454 10.52 2.18 -12.96
N ALA A 455 11.06 1.18 -13.66
CA ALA A 455 12.01 0.22 -13.11
C ALA A 455 13.42 0.54 -13.62
N VAL A 456 14.30 0.98 -12.72
CA VAL A 456 15.70 1.31 -13.02
C VAL A 456 16.60 0.09 -12.80
N ARG A 457 16.49 -0.59 -11.66
CA ARG A 457 17.36 -1.73 -11.32
C ARG A 457 16.83 -3.09 -11.75
N GLY A 458 15.82 -3.10 -12.61
CA GLY A 458 15.14 -4.29 -13.09
C GLY A 458 14.23 -4.88 -12.01
N ALA A 459 12.95 -5.10 -12.34
CA ALA A 459 12.13 -5.96 -11.52
C ALA A 459 12.71 -7.38 -11.62
N ASP A 460 13.15 -7.96 -10.51
CA ASP A 460 13.66 -9.34 -10.41
C ASP A 460 12.60 -10.42 -10.81
N ASN A 461 11.48 -10.03 -11.44
CA ASN A 461 10.33 -10.87 -11.76
C ASN A 461 10.01 -10.94 -13.27
N VAL A 462 11.01 -10.93 -14.14
CA VAL A 462 10.81 -11.32 -15.54
C VAL A 462 10.96 -12.84 -15.65
N PHE A 463 9.86 -13.54 -15.95
CA PHE A 463 9.93 -14.93 -16.41
C PHE A 463 10.74 -14.97 -17.71
N LEU A 464 11.99 -15.42 -17.62
CA LEU A 464 12.79 -15.74 -18.80
C LEU A 464 12.43 -17.17 -19.25
N PRO A 465 12.02 -17.38 -20.52
CA PRO A 465 11.98 -18.74 -21.05
C PRO A 465 13.39 -19.35 -20.98
N PRO A 466 13.51 -20.69 -20.82
CA PRO A 466 14.83 -21.34 -20.84
C PRO A 466 15.57 -20.94 -22.12
N SER A 467 16.72 -20.30 -21.94
CA SER A 467 17.43 -19.62 -23.01
C SER A 467 18.02 -20.62 -23.99
N GLN A 468 17.36 -20.78 -25.14
CA GLN A 468 18.06 -21.12 -26.38
C GLN A 468 18.52 -19.80 -26.98
N GLY A 469 19.84 -19.66 -27.15
CA GLY A 469 20.53 -18.38 -27.31
C GLY A 469 19.89 -17.40 -28.30
N TRP A 470 19.54 -16.20 -27.82
CA TRP A 470 19.20 -15.07 -28.68
C TRP A 470 19.72 -13.73 -28.12
N ASN A 471 20.09 -12.87 -29.07
CA ASN A 471 20.94 -11.69 -29.03
C ASN A 471 20.48 -10.55 -28.07
N ARG A 472 21.44 -9.97 -27.34
CA ARG A 472 21.29 -8.96 -26.25
C ARG A 472 20.75 -7.57 -26.65
N TRP A 473 20.41 -7.34 -27.92
CA TRP A 473 20.10 -6.01 -28.44
C TRP A 473 18.63 -5.57 -28.31
N VAL A 474 17.71 -6.46 -27.91
CA VAL A 474 16.27 -6.14 -27.88
C VAL A 474 15.83 -5.37 -26.62
N ILE A 475 16.54 -5.52 -25.49
CA ILE A 475 16.19 -4.84 -24.23
C ILE A 475 16.54 -3.34 -24.27
N ILE A 476 17.55 -2.95 -25.05
CA ILE A 476 17.97 -1.54 -25.23
C ILE A 476 16.92 -0.76 -26.06
N GLY A 477 16.15 -1.43 -26.93
CA GLY A 477 15.21 -0.77 -27.84
C GLY A 477 13.99 -0.15 -27.14
N VAL A 478 13.48 -0.75 -26.06
CA VAL A 478 12.22 -0.30 -25.42
C VAL A 478 12.45 0.93 -24.53
N VAL A 479 13.59 1.00 -23.83
CA VAL A 479 13.92 2.11 -22.92
C VAL A 479 14.31 3.37 -23.71
N VAL A 480 15.05 3.22 -24.81
CA VAL A 480 15.41 4.34 -25.70
C VAL A 480 14.18 4.92 -26.41
N ALA A 481 13.22 4.07 -26.82
CA ALA A 481 11.98 4.53 -27.44
C ALA A 481 11.10 5.34 -26.48
N LEU A 482 11.05 4.97 -25.19
CA LEU A 482 10.31 5.71 -24.16
C LEU A 482 10.96 7.05 -23.80
N ALA A 483 12.29 7.10 -23.67
CA ALA A 483 13.00 8.35 -23.44
C ALA A 483 12.87 9.32 -24.64
N ALA A 484 12.91 8.80 -25.86
CA ALA A 484 12.67 9.60 -27.07
C ALA A 484 11.21 10.11 -27.15
N ALA A 485 10.23 9.29 -26.78
CA ALA A 485 8.83 9.72 -26.73
C ALA A 485 8.58 10.83 -25.70
N ILE A 486 9.23 10.76 -24.53
CA ILE A 486 9.18 11.79 -23.49
C ILE A 486 9.82 13.10 -23.98
N ALA A 487 10.97 13.03 -24.66
CA ALA A 487 11.62 14.20 -25.22
C ALA A 487 10.78 14.88 -26.33
N ILE A 488 10.11 14.08 -27.18
CA ILE A 488 9.25 14.58 -28.26
C ILE A 488 7.95 15.21 -27.69
N LEU A 489 7.35 14.60 -26.67
CA LEU A 489 6.17 15.16 -26.00
C LEU A 489 6.50 16.46 -25.26
N ALA A 490 7.66 16.54 -24.60
CA ALA A 490 8.12 17.77 -23.96
C ALA A 490 8.39 18.88 -24.98
N ALA A 491 9.07 18.57 -26.09
CA ALA A 491 9.37 19.54 -27.14
C ALA A 491 8.11 20.07 -27.84
N THR A 492 7.14 19.20 -28.12
CA THR A 492 5.88 19.59 -28.78
C THR A 492 5.02 20.49 -27.88
N LEU A 493 4.88 20.17 -26.60
CA LEU A 493 4.16 21.00 -25.62
C LEU A 493 4.84 22.35 -25.35
N TRP A 494 6.17 22.41 -25.45
CA TRP A 494 6.90 23.66 -25.28
C TRP A 494 6.82 24.56 -26.52
N SER A 495 6.76 23.94 -27.71
CA SER A 495 6.61 24.66 -28.98
C SER A 495 5.21 25.25 -29.19
N SER A 496 4.16 24.60 -28.67
CA SER A 496 2.79 25.11 -28.78
C SER A 496 2.55 26.32 -27.87
N ARG A 497 3.23 26.41 -26.72
CA ARG A 497 3.17 27.56 -25.81
C ARG A 497 3.88 28.82 -26.35
N ARG A 498 4.83 28.66 -27.27
CA ARG A 498 5.49 29.82 -27.91
C ARG A 498 4.69 30.43 -29.05
N ARG A 499 3.77 29.67 -29.67
CA ARG A 499 2.97 30.18 -30.82
C ARG A 499 1.76 31.01 -30.42
N THR A 500 1.37 31.00 -29.15
CA THR A 500 0.22 31.78 -28.64
C THR A 500 0.58 33.17 -28.13
N ASN A 501 1.84 33.60 -28.23
CA ASN A 501 2.28 34.94 -27.78
C ASN A 501 2.61 35.91 -28.94
N ASP A 502 2.41 35.53 -30.20
CA ASP A 502 2.70 36.38 -31.39
C ASP A 502 1.44 36.80 -32.17
N ALA A 503 0.26 36.74 -31.55
CA ALA A 503 -0.99 37.17 -32.18
C ALA A 503 -1.72 38.22 -31.33
N ASP A 504 -1.03 39.33 -31.06
CA ASP A 504 -1.62 40.60 -30.63
C ASP A 504 -0.81 41.75 -31.25
N ASP A 505 -0.76 41.78 -32.59
CA ASP A 505 -0.58 43.04 -33.31
C ASP A 505 -1.07 42.89 -34.76
N VAL A 506 -1.73 43.93 -35.25
CA VAL A 506 -2.26 44.09 -36.63
C VAL A 506 -3.64 43.47 -36.94
N ALA A 507 -4.72 44.23 -36.66
CA ALA A 507 -5.88 44.31 -37.56
C ALA A 507 -6.76 45.55 -37.26
N ALA A 508 -6.26 46.73 -37.61
CA ALA A 508 -7.10 47.90 -37.88
C ALA A 508 -6.81 48.37 -39.31
N GLY A 509 -7.76 48.23 -40.23
CA GLY A 509 -7.59 48.74 -41.59
C GLY A 509 -8.52 48.17 -42.66
N SER A 510 -9.71 48.77 -42.76
CA SER A 510 -10.41 49.18 -44.01
C SER A 510 -10.75 48.18 -45.14
N VAL A 511 -12.06 48.17 -45.42
CA VAL A 511 -12.84 47.69 -46.58
C VAL A 511 -12.35 48.26 -47.94
N PRO A 512 -12.54 47.51 -49.06
CA PRO A 512 -13.44 48.01 -50.12
C PRO A 512 -14.41 46.98 -50.73
N SER A 513 -15.49 47.54 -51.28
CA SER A 513 -16.68 47.00 -51.94
C SER A 513 -16.48 46.04 -53.15
N PRO A 514 -17.56 45.33 -53.57
CA PRO A 514 -17.51 44.37 -54.66
C PRO A 514 -17.85 44.98 -56.02
N GLU A 515 -17.25 44.45 -57.10
CA GLU A 515 -17.72 44.62 -58.48
C GLU A 515 -17.79 43.27 -59.22
N ARG A 516 -18.75 43.25 -60.15
CA ARG A 516 -19.39 42.13 -60.87
C ARG A 516 -18.46 41.30 -61.78
N GLN A 517 -18.67 39.99 -61.81
CA GLN A 517 -19.46 39.32 -62.87
C GLN A 517 -19.99 37.97 -62.37
#